data_AF-A0A1I7YGD3-F1
#
_entry.id   AF-A0A1I7YGD3-F1
#
_cell.length_a   1.000
_cell.length_b   1.000
_cell.length_c   1.000
_cell.angle_alpha   90.00
_cell.angle_beta   90.00
_cell.angle_gamma   90.00
#
_symmetry.space_group_name_H-M   'P 1'
#
loop_
_entity.id
_entity.type
_entity.pdbx_description
1 polymer ?
#
loop_
_entity_poly.entity_id
_entity_poly.type
_entity_poly.pdbx_seq_one_letter_code
_entity_poly.pdbx_strand_id
1 'polypeptide(L)'
;METGRTERLYRSQREEHEYSTESVLLMPFITESERDFIFAGIERGSKYDEDLRATIHLIEEELEKGDPAGIEEAFELAVFAYPSVTLFWHNKYDEDLRAAIHLIEEELEKGDPAGIEEAFELAVFSYPTVTLFWHKYLGWLDNCLKDPRKAVDAYERAVMVNPKCPEIMQLALIAYESAGESADRIDEVWEAAKNSIADPWWGRSLFTTYIFLLKRRVVDSGAKDFSIVEEAFKEGTAFLSQKFKHWDATFNYRLMHAYFLYSTAKDVAKARDIVRDILTSGGNTQPKVVIEAITFERHFGHDLDFCRHMLQQAVGSVAENAQLLFDYFIQFEREEGTLDDLMKAVAKVNSQADRVQLISLRRSTASPREKKDAISSLLEDVSFSSSTKHALQKLQSMQFRRSSGSFSPIGCPIPKRSREASRKLLAA
;
A
#
# COMPACT_ATOMS: atom_id res chain seq x y z
N MET A 1 -21.76 -32.77 43.48
CA MET A 1 -22.66 -31.75 42.90
C MET A 1 -22.16 -30.40 43.35
N GLU A 2 -21.25 -29.79 42.60
CA GLU A 2 -20.88 -28.37 42.73
C GLU A 2 -20.01 -27.99 41.53
N THR A 3 -20.67 -27.84 40.38
CA THR A 3 -20.16 -27.15 39.18
C THR A 3 -21.34 -26.37 38.63
N GLY A 4 -21.52 -25.13 39.08
CA GLY A 4 -22.71 -24.36 38.70
C GLY A 4 -22.82 -22.94 39.27
N ARG A 5 -21.69 -22.30 39.62
CA ARG A 5 -21.71 -20.92 40.14
C ARG A 5 -20.69 -19.95 39.56
N THR A 6 -19.82 -20.36 38.63
CA THR A 6 -18.85 -19.46 37.99
C THR A 6 -19.23 -18.99 36.58
N GLU A 7 -20.25 -19.55 35.94
CA GLU A 7 -20.71 -19.13 34.61
C GLU A 7 -21.72 -17.97 34.59
N ARG A 8 -22.16 -17.47 35.76
CA ARG A 8 -23.18 -16.41 35.84
C ARG A 8 -22.65 -14.98 36.03
N LEU A 9 -21.33 -14.79 36.10
CA LEU A 9 -20.69 -13.47 36.16
C LEU A 9 -20.08 -13.02 34.81
N TYR A 10 -19.90 -13.93 33.85
CA TYR A 10 -19.38 -13.61 32.51
C TYR A 10 -20.45 -13.34 31.45
N ARG A 11 -21.75 -13.35 31.81
CA ARG A 11 -22.87 -13.05 30.89
C ARG A 11 -23.61 -11.74 31.20
N SER A 12 -23.20 -10.97 32.20
CA SER A 12 -23.89 -9.74 32.63
C SER A 12 -23.22 -8.43 32.19
N GLN A 13 -22.22 -8.47 31.29
CA GLN A 13 -21.56 -7.26 30.78
C GLN A 13 -21.61 -7.14 29.25
N ARG A 14 -22.52 -7.87 28.58
CA ARG A 14 -22.62 -7.83 27.11
C ARG A 14 -23.87 -7.15 26.57
N GLU A 15 -24.75 -6.62 27.41
CA GLU A 15 -25.93 -5.90 26.97
C GLU A 15 -26.12 -4.67 27.87
N GLU A 16 -26.27 -3.51 27.21
CA GLU A 16 -26.35 -2.13 27.72
C GLU A 16 -25.04 -1.34 27.66
N HIS A 17 -24.68 -0.85 26.46
CA HIS A 17 -24.34 0.56 26.22
C HIS A 17 -24.50 0.82 24.71
N GLU A 18 -25.75 1.07 24.36
CA GLU A 18 -26.19 1.63 23.10
C GLU A 18 -25.83 3.13 23.10
N TYR A 19 -25.06 3.55 22.09
CA TYR A 19 -24.85 4.92 21.60
C TYR A 19 -24.64 6.07 22.62
N SER A 20 -23.38 6.50 22.73
CA SER A 20 -23.07 7.94 22.78
C SER A 20 -22.10 8.27 21.64
N THR A 21 -22.68 8.77 20.56
CA THR A 21 -22.08 9.26 19.33
C THR A 21 -21.46 10.65 19.51
N GLU A 22 -20.62 10.85 20.54
CA GLU A 22 -20.06 12.18 20.85
C GLU A 22 -18.56 12.23 21.20
N SER A 23 -17.76 11.20 20.88
CA SER A 23 -16.27 11.33 20.83
C SER A 23 -15.69 11.37 19.41
N VAL A 24 -16.56 11.47 18.40
CA VAL A 24 -16.20 11.64 17.00
C VAL A 24 -16.14 13.13 16.69
N LEU A 25 -14.95 13.74 16.81
CA LEU A 25 -14.52 15.06 16.27
C LEU A 25 -13.10 15.28 16.84
N LEU A 26 -11.98 15.09 16.15
CA LEU A 26 -11.53 15.70 14.89
C LEU A 26 -10.26 14.96 14.41
N MET A 27 -10.34 14.19 13.33
CA MET A 27 -9.17 13.88 12.49
C MET A 27 -9.62 13.85 11.03
N PRO A 28 -9.60 15.00 10.33
CA PRO A 28 -10.17 15.09 8.99
C PRO A 28 -9.22 14.76 7.82
N PHE A 29 -8.05 14.13 8.03
CA PHE A 29 -7.08 13.93 6.93
C PHE A 29 -6.41 12.56 6.84
N ILE A 30 -7.00 11.52 7.41
CA ILE A 30 -6.56 10.14 7.20
C ILE A 30 -7.66 9.42 6.42
N THR A 31 -7.37 9.06 5.17
CA THR A 31 -8.28 8.23 4.36
C THR A 31 -8.55 6.91 5.09
N GLU A 32 -9.72 6.31 4.86
CA GLU A 32 -10.10 5.04 5.49
C GLU A 32 -9.03 3.95 5.26
N SER A 33 -8.35 3.95 4.10
CA SER A 33 -7.21 3.08 3.80
C SER A 33 -5.92 3.39 4.57
N GLU A 34 -5.66 4.65 4.92
CA GLU A 34 -4.51 5.04 5.76
C GLU A 34 -4.79 4.75 7.23
N ARG A 35 -6.05 4.88 7.64
CA ARG A 35 -6.52 4.46 8.94
C ARG A 35 -6.37 2.94 9.05
N ASP A 36 -6.83 2.21 8.06
CA ASP A 36 -6.67 0.76 7.98
C ASP A 36 -5.20 0.32 7.87
N PHE A 37 -4.26 1.13 7.40
CA PHE A 37 -2.83 0.76 7.40
C PHE A 37 -2.15 1.06 8.75
N ILE A 38 -2.50 2.18 9.39
CA ILE A 38 -2.06 2.54 10.74
C ILE A 38 -2.63 1.54 11.75
N PHE A 39 -3.91 1.18 11.63
CA PHE A 39 -4.58 0.16 12.44
C PHE A 39 -4.29 -1.27 11.93
N ALA A 40 -3.95 -1.51 10.66
CA ALA A 40 -3.37 -2.81 10.26
C ALA A 40 -1.93 -2.94 10.74
N GLY A 41 -1.22 -1.88 11.13
CA GLY A 41 -0.03 -2.01 11.98
C GLY A 41 -0.38 -2.62 13.34
N ILE A 42 -1.59 -2.35 13.84
CA ILE A 42 -2.13 -2.86 15.10
C ILE A 42 -2.74 -4.26 14.93
N GLU A 43 -3.41 -4.60 13.82
CA GLU A 43 -3.89 -5.96 13.52
C GLU A 43 -2.80 -6.89 12.97
N ARG A 44 -1.83 -6.36 12.21
CA ARG A 44 -0.55 -7.05 11.97
C ARG A 44 0.21 -7.21 13.27
N GLY A 45 -0.15 -6.55 14.38
CA GLY A 45 0.35 -6.88 15.72
C GLY A 45 0.21 -8.37 16.09
N SER A 46 -0.55 -9.18 15.34
CA SER A 46 -0.47 -10.65 15.39
C SER A 46 0.56 -11.25 14.41
N LYS A 47 0.52 -10.89 13.11
CA LYS A 47 1.37 -11.51 12.08
C LYS A 47 2.76 -10.88 11.93
N TYR A 48 2.87 -9.56 12.05
CA TYR A 48 4.12 -8.81 12.20
C TYR A 48 4.84 -9.20 13.48
N ASP A 49 4.11 -9.50 14.57
CA ASP A 49 4.70 -10.03 15.81
C ASP A 49 5.15 -11.51 15.64
N GLU A 50 4.46 -12.32 14.84
CA GLU A 50 4.92 -13.66 14.44
C GLU A 50 6.14 -13.64 13.52
N ASP A 51 6.14 -12.80 12.47
CA ASP A 51 7.25 -12.66 11.52
C ASP A 51 8.48 -12.04 12.23
N LEU A 52 8.26 -11.09 13.15
CA LEU A 52 9.28 -10.52 14.04
C LEU A 52 9.85 -11.59 14.99
N ARG A 53 9.00 -12.39 15.65
CA ARG A 53 9.43 -13.50 16.52
C ARG A 53 10.19 -14.57 15.75
N ALA A 54 9.76 -14.92 14.55
CA ALA A 54 10.45 -15.88 13.70
C ALA A 54 11.83 -15.37 13.28
N THR A 55 11.93 -14.08 12.96
CA THR A 55 13.21 -13.42 12.62
C THR A 55 14.14 -13.38 13.83
N ILE A 56 13.63 -13.04 15.02
CA ILE A 56 14.39 -13.05 16.29
C ILE A 56 14.89 -14.46 16.61
N HIS A 57 14.05 -15.49 16.46
CA HIS A 57 14.42 -16.88 16.74
C HIS A 57 15.52 -17.39 15.80
N LEU A 58 15.50 -16.99 14.52
CA LEU A 58 16.57 -17.31 13.58
C LEU A 58 17.90 -16.67 13.99
N ILE A 59 17.89 -15.43 14.47
CA ILE A 59 19.10 -14.75 14.97
C ILE A 59 19.63 -15.43 16.23
N GLU A 60 18.75 -15.84 17.15
CA GLU A 60 19.12 -16.57 18.37
C GLU A 60 19.74 -17.95 18.05
N GLU A 61 19.23 -18.65 17.03
CA GLU A 61 19.79 -19.94 16.57
C GLU A 61 21.19 -19.78 15.95
N GLU A 62 21.42 -18.71 15.18
CA GLU A 62 22.75 -18.40 14.61
C GLU A 62 23.74 -17.91 15.68
N LEU A 63 23.26 -17.20 16.72
CA LEU A 63 24.06 -16.85 17.90
C LEU A 63 24.56 -18.08 18.67
N GLU A 64 23.73 -19.13 18.78
CA GLU A 64 24.13 -20.41 19.39
C GLU A 64 25.20 -21.16 18.58
N LYS A 65 25.27 -20.93 17.26
CA LYS A 65 26.27 -21.54 16.36
C LYS A 65 27.63 -20.83 16.42
N GLY A 66 27.68 -19.60 16.94
CA GLY A 66 28.92 -18.89 17.26
C GLY A 66 29.73 -18.38 16.07
N ASP A 67 29.11 -18.13 14.91
CA ASP A 67 29.76 -17.52 13.75
C ASP A 67 29.54 -15.99 13.72
N PRO A 68 30.58 -15.17 14.01
CA PRO A 68 30.44 -13.72 14.13
C PRO A 68 29.96 -13.03 12.84
N ALA A 69 30.32 -13.54 11.67
CA ALA A 69 29.98 -12.91 10.38
C ALA A 69 28.51 -13.18 9.99
N GLY A 70 28.01 -14.38 10.26
CA GLY A 70 26.61 -14.74 10.04
C GLY A 70 25.65 -13.99 10.98
N ILE A 71 26.10 -13.73 12.22
CA ILE A 71 25.34 -12.96 13.21
C ILE A 71 25.18 -11.49 12.76
N GLU A 72 26.25 -10.88 12.25
CA GLU A 72 26.23 -9.49 11.77
C GLU A 72 25.32 -9.33 10.53
N GLU A 73 25.40 -10.26 9.57
CA GLU A 73 24.56 -10.26 8.37
C GLU A 73 23.07 -10.48 8.69
N ALA A 74 22.75 -11.41 9.61
CA ALA A 74 21.39 -11.67 10.05
C ALA A 74 20.79 -10.49 10.85
N PHE A 75 21.61 -9.82 11.66
CA PHE A 75 21.21 -8.65 12.45
C PHE A 75 20.89 -7.44 11.56
N GLU A 76 21.76 -7.15 10.57
CA GLU A 76 21.53 -6.07 9.61
C GLU A 76 20.26 -6.29 8.77
N LEU A 77 20.04 -7.52 8.29
CA LEU A 77 18.82 -7.89 7.58
C LEU A 77 17.55 -7.69 8.43
N ALA A 78 17.62 -7.98 9.72
CA ALA A 78 16.50 -7.87 10.64
C ALA A 78 16.19 -6.42 11.06
N VAL A 79 17.23 -5.60 11.31
CA VAL A 79 17.08 -4.16 11.58
C VAL A 79 16.53 -3.44 10.34
N PHE A 80 16.98 -3.83 9.15
CA PHE A 80 16.48 -3.29 7.89
C PHE A 80 15.00 -3.67 7.64
N ALA A 81 14.63 -4.93 7.86
CA ALA A 81 13.26 -5.40 7.66
C ALA A 81 12.29 -4.89 8.75
N TYR A 82 12.77 -4.72 9.98
CA TYR A 82 11.97 -4.39 11.16
C TYR A 82 12.76 -3.51 12.12
N PRO A 83 12.65 -2.17 12.04
CA PRO A 83 13.32 -1.25 12.96
C PRO A 83 12.93 -1.45 14.45
N SER A 84 11.84 -2.16 14.72
CA SER A 84 11.43 -2.60 16.07
C SER A 84 12.26 -3.76 16.63
N VAL A 85 13.06 -4.47 15.81
CA VAL A 85 14.02 -5.49 16.26
C VAL A 85 15.11 -4.85 17.12
N THR A 86 15.59 -3.67 16.74
CA THR A 86 16.56 -2.88 17.52
C THR A 86 15.99 -2.56 18.90
N LEU A 87 14.71 -2.18 18.97
CA LEU A 87 13.97 -2.01 20.22
C LEU A 87 13.82 -3.32 20.99
N PHE A 88 13.48 -4.45 20.36
CA PHE A 88 13.36 -5.74 21.05
C PHE A 88 14.69 -6.20 21.67
N TRP A 89 15.81 -6.05 20.96
CA TRP A 89 17.14 -6.41 21.46
C TRP A 89 17.63 -5.47 22.55
N HIS A 90 17.42 -4.16 22.41
CA HIS A 90 17.68 -3.22 23.51
C HIS A 90 16.77 -3.51 24.70
N ASN A 91 15.51 -3.85 24.45
CA ASN A 91 14.54 -4.21 25.49
C ASN A 91 14.88 -5.54 26.17
N LYS A 92 15.65 -6.47 25.58
CA LYS A 92 16.10 -7.70 26.27
C LYS A 92 17.29 -7.46 27.21
N TYR A 93 18.10 -6.42 26.98
CA TYR A 93 19.40 -6.24 27.65
C TYR A 93 19.64 -4.88 28.33
N ASP A 94 18.74 -3.91 28.22
CA ASP A 94 18.89 -2.58 28.81
C ASP A 94 17.81 -2.32 29.88
N GLU A 95 18.15 -2.58 31.15
CA GLU A 95 17.26 -2.35 32.31
C GLU A 95 16.87 -0.87 32.43
N ASP A 96 17.76 0.04 32.05
CA ASP A 96 17.54 1.48 32.15
C ASP A 96 16.52 1.96 31.10
N LEU A 97 16.50 1.35 29.90
CA LEU A 97 15.50 1.62 28.87
C LEU A 97 14.09 1.22 29.33
N ARG A 98 13.96 0.06 29.99
CA ARG A 98 12.68 -0.39 30.58
C ARG A 98 12.24 0.53 31.72
N ALA A 99 13.18 0.95 32.56
CA ALA A 99 12.89 1.89 33.64
C ALA A 99 12.35 3.22 33.07
N ALA A 100 12.93 3.73 31.98
CA ALA A 100 12.44 4.92 31.29
C ALA A 100 11.02 4.74 30.72
N ILE A 101 10.73 3.58 30.09
CA ILE A 101 9.38 3.27 29.59
C ILE A 101 8.36 3.22 30.74
N HIS A 102 8.68 2.51 31.82
CA HIS A 102 7.81 2.40 32.98
C HIS A 102 7.56 3.74 33.66
N LEU A 103 8.57 4.61 33.76
CA LEU A 103 8.42 5.96 34.29
C LEU A 103 7.44 6.79 33.44
N ILE A 104 7.58 6.73 32.11
CA ILE A 104 6.65 7.41 31.19
C ILE A 104 5.22 6.90 31.40
N GLU A 105 5.03 5.59 31.50
CA GLU A 105 3.71 4.98 31.71
C GLU A 105 3.09 5.43 33.04
N GLU A 106 3.88 5.43 34.12
CA GLU A 106 3.42 5.88 35.45
C GLU A 106 3.02 7.37 35.45
N GLU A 107 3.81 8.25 34.83
CA GLU A 107 3.48 9.67 34.74
C GLU A 107 2.27 9.92 33.83
N LEU A 108 2.12 9.16 32.74
CA LEU A 108 0.92 9.22 31.90
C LEU A 108 -0.34 8.78 32.66
N GLU A 109 -0.24 7.79 33.55
CA GLU A 109 -1.34 7.36 34.42
C GLU A 109 -1.71 8.43 35.46
N LYS A 110 -0.71 9.12 36.03
CA LYS A 110 -0.94 10.24 36.96
C LYS A 110 -1.61 11.42 36.27
N GLY A 111 -1.30 11.64 34.99
CA GLY A 111 -1.94 12.68 34.17
C GLY A 111 -1.46 14.11 34.45
N ASP A 112 -0.41 14.29 35.25
CA ASP A 112 0.19 15.61 35.51
C ASP A 112 1.07 16.02 34.32
N PRO A 113 0.77 17.13 33.60
CA PRO A 113 1.53 17.49 32.40
C PRO A 113 3.01 17.77 32.65
N ALA A 114 3.37 18.30 33.83
CA ALA A 114 4.76 18.60 34.16
C ALA A 114 5.57 17.32 34.38
N GLY A 115 5.04 16.35 35.14
CA GLY A 115 5.66 15.05 35.33
C GLY A 115 5.80 14.24 34.03
N ILE A 116 4.77 14.28 33.18
CA ILE A 116 4.82 13.62 31.85
C ILE A 116 5.90 14.25 30.97
N GLU A 117 5.98 15.58 30.91
CA GLU A 117 7.01 16.29 30.15
C GLU A 117 8.41 15.95 30.67
N GLU A 118 8.63 15.94 31.98
CA GLU A 118 9.91 15.58 32.59
C GLU A 118 10.32 14.13 32.27
N ALA A 119 9.40 13.18 32.36
CA ALA A 119 9.66 11.78 32.03
C ALA A 119 10.04 11.60 30.55
N PHE A 120 9.34 12.28 29.64
CA PHE A 120 9.70 12.25 28.23
C PHE A 120 11.03 12.94 27.94
N GLU A 121 11.28 14.12 28.52
CA GLU A 121 12.55 14.84 28.35
C GLU A 121 13.74 14.00 28.84
N LEU A 122 13.58 13.32 29.98
CA LEU A 122 14.59 12.38 30.49
C LEU A 122 14.85 11.23 29.51
N ALA A 123 13.79 10.65 28.93
CA ALA A 123 13.91 9.54 28.00
C ALA A 123 14.58 9.95 26.68
N VAL A 124 14.16 11.06 26.06
CA VAL A 124 14.78 11.54 24.82
C VAL A 124 16.18 12.09 25.03
N PHE A 125 16.50 12.59 26.23
CA PHE A 125 17.87 12.97 26.59
C PHE A 125 18.78 11.75 26.74
N SER A 126 18.31 10.71 27.42
CA SER A 126 19.10 9.50 27.69
C SER A 126 19.24 8.60 26.46
N TYR A 127 18.20 8.57 25.62
CA TYR A 127 18.10 7.70 24.44
C TYR A 127 17.71 8.49 23.17
N PRO A 128 18.52 9.46 22.75
CA PRO A 128 18.13 10.42 21.72
C PRO A 128 17.98 9.79 20.33
N THR A 129 18.60 8.65 20.05
CA THR A 129 18.48 7.91 18.78
C THR A 129 17.30 6.94 18.73
N VAL A 130 16.58 6.76 19.85
CA VAL A 130 15.43 5.85 19.91
C VAL A 130 14.19 6.60 19.44
N THR A 131 13.82 6.38 18.17
CA THR A 131 12.68 7.06 17.52
C THR A 131 11.35 6.84 18.25
N LEU A 132 11.17 5.71 18.93
CA LEU A 132 9.95 5.42 19.69
C LEU A 132 9.64 6.48 20.77
N PHE A 133 10.66 6.94 21.50
CA PHE A 133 10.46 7.97 22.53
C PHE A 133 10.07 9.30 21.90
N TRP A 134 10.72 9.69 20.81
CA TRP A 134 10.34 10.87 20.05
C TRP A 134 8.90 10.77 19.54
N HIS A 135 8.49 9.66 18.94
CA HIS A 135 7.11 9.50 18.47
C HIS A 135 6.07 9.64 19.59
N LYS A 136 6.31 9.01 20.73
CA LYS A 136 5.40 9.12 21.89
C LYS A 136 5.39 10.54 22.47
N TYR A 137 6.56 11.15 22.61
CA TYR A 137 6.69 12.50 23.16
C TYR A 137 6.03 13.55 22.25
N LEU A 138 6.39 13.56 20.97
CA LEU A 138 5.83 14.46 19.96
C LEU A 138 4.31 14.26 19.81
N GLY A 139 3.85 13.00 19.80
CA GLY A 139 2.44 12.68 19.78
C GLY A 139 1.68 13.19 21.01
N TRP A 140 2.30 13.13 22.20
CA TRP A 140 1.73 13.71 23.41
C TRP A 140 1.70 15.25 23.36
N LEU A 141 2.76 15.89 22.87
CA LEU A 141 2.81 17.34 22.69
C LEU A 141 1.69 17.84 21.78
N ASP A 142 1.49 17.19 20.63
CA ASP A 142 0.49 17.58 19.64
C ASP A 142 -0.96 17.32 20.11
N ASN A 143 -1.21 16.16 20.71
CA ASN A 143 -2.58 15.71 20.99
C ASN A 143 -3.06 16.06 22.41
N CYS A 144 -2.15 16.11 23.38
CA CYS A 144 -2.48 16.31 24.79
C CYS A 144 -2.10 17.71 25.27
N LEU A 145 -0.82 18.10 25.17
CA LEU A 145 -0.36 19.39 25.69
C LEU A 145 -0.88 20.57 24.84
N LYS A 146 -0.87 20.40 23.52
CA LYS A 146 -1.35 21.38 22.52
C LYS A 146 -0.66 22.74 22.63
N ASP A 147 0.64 22.74 22.92
CA ASP A 147 1.49 23.93 22.85
C ASP A 147 2.35 23.88 21.57
N PRO A 148 2.00 24.64 20.52
CA PRO A 148 2.71 24.58 19.23
C PRO A 148 4.18 24.97 19.33
N ARG A 149 4.55 25.87 20.24
CA ARG A 149 5.95 26.32 20.36
C ARG A 149 6.83 25.22 20.93
N LYS A 150 6.36 24.56 21.99
CA LYS A 150 7.04 23.40 22.57
C LYS A 150 7.11 22.23 21.58
N ALA A 151 6.04 22.01 20.82
CA ALA A 151 6.03 21.00 19.77
C ALA A 151 7.14 21.27 18.74
N VAL A 152 7.23 22.49 18.20
CA VAL A 152 8.28 22.89 17.25
C VAL A 152 9.68 22.68 17.82
N ASP A 153 9.95 23.14 19.05
CA ASP A 153 11.25 22.96 19.70
C ASP A 153 11.63 21.46 19.88
N ALA A 154 10.64 20.61 20.18
CA ALA A 154 10.86 19.17 20.27
C ALA A 154 11.08 18.53 18.89
N TYR A 155 10.33 18.95 17.86
CA TYR A 155 10.50 18.48 16.48
C TYR A 155 11.87 18.85 15.91
N GLU A 156 12.37 20.05 16.19
CA GLU A 156 13.73 20.48 15.80
C GLU A 156 14.79 19.51 16.32
N ARG A 157 14.73 19.18 17.62
CA ARG A 157 15.64 18.22 18.24
C ARG A 157 15.48 16.82 17.65
N ALA A 158 14.24 16.39 17.46
CA ALA A 158 13.94 15.07 16.90
C ALA A 158 14.52 14.90 15.49
N VAL A 159 14.36 15.89 14.62
CA VAL A 159 14.88 15.90 13.25
C VAL A 159 16.41 15.93 13.24
N MET A 160 17.04 16.71 14.14
CA MET A 160 18.51 16.75 14.25
C MET A 160 19.11 15.40 14.63
N VAL A 161 18.50 14.68 15.58
CA VAL A 161 19.04 13.39 16.04
C VAL A 161 18.63 12.25 15.10
N ASN A 162 17.45 12.32 14.49
CA ASN A 162 16.89 11.28 13.64
C ASN A 162 16.70 11.75 12.18
N PRO A 163 17.75 12.24 11.48
CA PRO A 163 17.63 12.87 10.18
C PRO A 163 17.27 11.90 9.04
N LYS A 164 17.19 10.60 9.32
CA LYS A 164 16.82 9.56 8.34
C LYS A 164 15.42 9.01 8.58
N CYS A 165 14.67 9.56 9.54
CA CYS A 165 13.32 9.11 9.87
C CYS A 165 12.29 9.98 9.11
N PRO A 166 11.76 9.52 7.96
CA PRO A 166 10.81 10.29 7.17
C PRO A 166 9.52 10.58 7.92
N GLU A 167 9.13 9.72 8.87
CA GLU A 167 7.97 9.90 9.75
C GLU A 167 8.09 11.18 10.58
N ILE A 168 9.21 11.34 11.30
CA ILE A 168 9.46 12.51 12.16
C ILE A 168 9.54 13.77 11.30
N MET A 169 10.18 13.70 10.14
CA MET A 169 10.28 14.83 9.21
C MET A 169 8.92 15.26 8.65
N GLN A 170 8.07 14.29 8.30
CA GLN A 170 6.71 14.59 7.84
C GLN A 170 5.89 15.28 8.92
N LEU A 171 5.96 14.79 10.16
CA LEU A 171 5.28 15.39 11.30
C LEU A 171 5.84 16.77 11.63
N ALA A 172 7.16 16.97 11.54
CA ALA A 172 7.79 18.26 11.74
C ALA A 172 7.27 19.32 10.74
N LEU A 173 7.14 18.98 9.46
CA LEU A 173 6.56 19.89 8.45
C LEU A 173 5.14 20.34 8.84
N ILE A 174 4.32 19.42 9.33
CA ILE A 174 2.94 19.70 9.76
C ILE A 174 2.94 20.56 11.02
N ALA A 175 3.79 20.23 12.00
CA ALA A 175 3.89 20.98 13.25
C ALA A 175 4.33 22.42 13.01
N TYR A 176 5.34 22.64 12.15
CA TYR A 176 5.85 23.97 11.80
C TYR A 176 4.77 24.79 11.10
N GLU A 177 4.04 24.19 10.16
CA GLU A 177 2.90 24.84 9.52
C GLU A 177 1.82 25.21 10.55
N SER A 178 1.47 24.30 11.45
CA SER A 178 0.43 24.54 12.46
C SER A 178 0.80 25.63 13.46
N ALA A 179 2.09 25.78 13.77
CA ALA A 179 2.62 26.82 14.63
C ALA A 179 2.75 28.18 13.92
N GLY A 180 2.54 28.23 12.60
CA GLY A 180 2.67 29.44 11.79
C GLY A 180 4.13 29.85 11.57
N GLU A 181 5.05 28.90 11.53
CA GLU A 181 6.46 29.15 11.23
C GLU A 181 6.64 29.75 9.83
N SER A 182 7.72 30.49 9.64
CA SER A 182 8.01 31.12 8.35
C SER A 182 8.20 30.09 7.23
N ALA A 183 7.79 30.44 6.02
CA ALA A 183 7.97 29.64 4.81
C ALA A 183 9.41 29.12 4.65
N ASP A 184 10.41 29.99 4.87
CA ASP A 184 11.82 29.65 4.73
C ASP A 184 12.23 28.47 5.63
N ARG A 185 11.80 28.47 6.89
CA ARG A 185 12.09 27.38 7.84
C ARG A 185 11.45 26.06 7.43
N ILE A 186 10.21 26.10 6.93
CA ILE A 186 9.52 24.92 6.43
C ILE A 186 10.26 24.36 5.21
N ASP A 187 10.69 25.24 4.31
CA ASP A 187 11.36 24.86 3.06
C ASP A 187 12.77 24.29 3.34
N GLU A 188 13.47 24.77 4.38
CA GLU A 188 14.71 24.17 4.88
C GLU A 188 14.51 22.74 5.40
N VAL A 189 13.47 22.51 6.22
CA VAL A 189 13.13 21.16 6.72
C VAL A 189 12.72 20.25 5.56
N TRP A 190 12.00 20.78 4.57
CA TRP A 190 11.64 20.03 3.37
C TRP A 190 12.86 19.54 2.59
N GLU A 191 13.86 20.38 2.37
CA GLU A 191 15.08 19.95 1.66
C GLU A 191 15.85 18.87 2.44
N ALA A 192 15.89 18.96 3.78
CA ALA A 192 16.43 17.89 4.61
C ALA A 192 15.60 16.59 4.47
N ALA A 193 14.28 16.69 4.50
CA ALA A 193 13.36 15.56 4.38
C ALA A 193 13.43 14.86 3.03
N LYS A 194 13.52 15.63 1.95
CA LYS A 194 13.68 15.12 0.59
C LYS A 194 14.96 14.30 0.43
N ASN A 195 16.05 14.73 1.08
CA ASN A 195 17.32 14.00 1.08
C ASN A 195 17.29 12.70 1.91
N SER A 196 16.34 12.55 2.84
CA SER A 196 16.20 11.35 3.66
C SER A 196 15.40 10.22 3.01
N ILE A 197 14.71 10.49 1.89
CA ILE A 197 13.81 9.53 1.22
C ILE A 197 14.57 8.27 0.81
N ALA A 198 14.35 7.16 1.52
CA ALA A 198 14.93 5.86 1.21
C ALA A 198 13.94 4.88 0.54
N ASP A 199 12.64 5.14 0.67
CA ASP A 199 11.55 4.27 0.22
C ASP A 199 10.50 5.05 -0.60
N PRO A 200 9.90 4.46 -1.66
CA PRO A 200 8.93 5.15 -2.51
C PRO A 200 7.58 5.46 -1.84
N TRP A 201 7.14 4.69 -0.84
CA TRP A 201 5.98 5.02 -0.03
C TRP A 201 6.24 6.29 0.79
N TRP A 202 7.32 6.30 1.56
CA TRP A 202 7.71 7.48 2.34
C TRP A 202 7.97 8.70 1.48
N GLY A 203 8.61 8.51 0.32
CA GLY A 203 8.82 9.57 -0.66
C GLY A 203 7.50 10.19 -1.12
N ARG A 204 6.52 9.37 -1.55
CA ARG A 204 5.19 9.87 -1.94
C ARG A 204 4.49 10.60 -0.78
N SER A 205 4.56 10.07 0.44
CA SER A 205 3.96 10.67 1.63
C SER A 205 4.53 12.07 1.94
N LEU A 206 5.87 12.19 1.92
CA LEU A 206 6.58 13.44 2.15
C LEU A 206 6.28 14.49 1.07
N PHE A 207 6.42 14.13 -0.21
CA PHE A 207 6.06 15.03 -1.32
C PHE A 207 4.60 15.48 -1.22
N THR A 208 3.69 14.56 -0.94
CA THR A 208 2.26 14.88 -0.76
C THR A 208 2.06 15.91 0.35
N THR A 209 2.68 15.69 1.51
CA THR A 209 2.57 16.61 2.66
C THR A 209 3.04 18.00 2.29
N TYR A 210 4.21 18.12 1.68
CA TYR A 210 4.78 19.39 1.27
C TYR A 210 3.94 20.08 0.17
N ILE A 211 3.44 19.32 -0.81
CA ILE A 211 2.56 19.83 -1.87
C ILE A 211 1.28 20.45 -1.30
N PHE A 212 0.64 19.79 -0.32
CA PHE A 212 -0.58 20.35 0.28
C PHE A 212 -0.30 21.52 1.23
N LEU A 213 0.88 21.56 1.85
CA LEU A 213 1.36 22.73 2.57
C LEU A 213 1.52 23.92 1.61
N LEU A 214 2.20 23.73 0.48
CA LEU A 214 2.33 24.76 -0.56
C LEU A 214 0.98 25.22 -1.08
N LYS A 215 0.03 24.29 -1.28
CA LYS A 215 -1.33 24.63 -1.69
C LYS A 215 -2.02 25.52 -0.67
N ARG A 216 -1.93 25.20 0.63
CA ARG A 216 -2.49 26.04 1.72
C ARG A 216 -1.82 27.41 1.75
N ARG A 217 -0.49 27.47 1.64
CA ARG A 217 0.28 28.71 1.52
C ARG A 217 -0.21 29.62 0.40
N VAL A 218 -0.46 29.06 -0.79
CA VAL A 218 -1.03 29.82 -1.93
C VAL A 218 -2.42 30.36 -1.60
N VAL A 219 -3.29 29.52 -1.04
CA VAL A 219 -4.65 29.93 -0.65
C VAL A 219 -4.63 31.04 0.40
N ASP A 220 -3.79 30.91 1.44
CA ASP A 220 -3.69 31.86 2.55
C ASP A 220 -3.13 33.21 2.10
N SER A 221 -2.24 33.21 1.10
CA SER A 221 -1.76 34.44 0.46
C SER A 221 -2.84 35.16 -0.37
N GLY A 222 -3.99 34.52 -0.61
CA GLY A 222 -5.04 35.01 -1.51
C GLY A 222 -4.69 34.92 -3.00
N ALA A 223 -3.52 34.37 -3.34
CA ALA A 223 -3.12 34.10 -4.71
C ALA A 223 -3.97 32.98 -5.33
N LYS A 224 -4.12 33.03 -6.66
CA LYS A 224 -4.76 31.98 -7.45
C LYS A 224 -3.80 31.30 -8.42
N ASP A 225 -2.51 31.59 -8.24
CA ASP A 225 -1.45 30.98 -9.01
C ASP A 225 -0.90 29.79 -8.24
N PHE A 226 -1.22 28.60 -8.72
CA PHE A 226 -0.75 27.34 -8.13
C PHE A 226 0.45 26.75 -8.87
N SER A 227 1.20 27.56 -9.64
CA SER A 227 2.37 27.10 -10.39
C SER A 227 3.40 26.40 -9.50
N ILE A 228 3.64 26.89 -8.28
CA ILE A 228 4.56 26.27 -7.32
C ILE A 228 4.10 24.86 -6.89
N VAL A 229 2.79 24.64 -6.79
CA VAL A 229 2.20 23.34 -6.43
C VAL A 229 2.33 22.37 -7.60
N GLU A 230 2.06 22.84 -8.83
CA GLU A 230 2.25 22.04 -10.04
C GLU A 230 3.73 21.66 -10.23
N GLU A 231 4.65 22.58 -9.95
CA GLU A 231 6.10 22.32 -9.99
C GLU A 231 6.52 21.26 -8.97
N ALA A 232 6.04 21.35 -7.72
CA ALA A 232 6.31 20.36 -6.69
C ALA A 232 5.80 18.95 -7.07
N PHE A 233 4.62 18.85 -7.70
CA PHE A 233 4.13 17.57 -8.23
C PHE A 233 5.05 16.98 -9.32
N LYS A 234 5.51 17.84 -10.26
CA LYS A 234 6.43 17.43 -11.34
C LYS A 234 7.78 17.02 -10.78
N GLU A 235 8.31 17.77 -9.83
CA GLU A 235 9.55 17.46 -9.14
C GLU A 235 9.46 16.10 -8.45
N GLY A 236 8.40 15.85 -7.66
CA GLY A 236 8.23 14.57 -7.00
C GLY A 236 8.08 13.40 -7.98
N THR A 237 7.37 13.61 -9.09
CA THR A 237 7.28 12.61 -10.16
C THR A 237 8.66 12.29 -10.74
N ALA A 238 9.46 13.31 -11.07
CA ALA A 238 10.80 13.14 -11.63
C ALA A 238 11.75 12.46 -10.62
N PHE A 239 11.78 12.95 -9.38
CA PHE A 239 12.63 12.42 -8.31
C PHE A 239 12.32 10.95 -8.02
N LEU A 240 11.04 10.63 -7.78
CA LEU A 240 10.62 9.29 -7.38
C LEU A 240 10.77 8.28 -8.52
N SER A 241 10.43 8.66 -9.75
CA SER A 241 10.57 7.77 -10.91
C SER A 241 12.02 7.51 -11.30
N GLN A 242 12.92 8.48 -11.10
CA GLN A 242 14.35 8.30 -11.31
C GLN A 242 14.95 7.36 -10.25
N LYS A 243 14.52 7.49 -9.00
CA LYS A 243 15.10 6.74 -7.87
C LYS A 243 14.53 5.33 -7.72
N PHE A 244 13.25 5.11 -8.04
CA PHE A 244 12.56 3.85 -7.76
C PHE A 244 11.80 3.30 -8.98
N LYS A 245 11.99 2.01 -9.27
CA LYS A 245 11.33 1.33 -10.41
C LYS A 245 9.80 1.26 -10.29
N HIS A 246 9.30 0.99 -9.09
CA HIS A 246 7.86 0.83 -8.81
C HIS A 246 7.36 1.97 -7.91
N TRP A 247 7.80 3.19 -8.21
CA TRP A 247 7.57 4.36 -7.38
C TRP A 247 6.09 4.70 -7.15
N ASP A 248 5.22 4.44 -8.14
CA ASP A 248 3.78 4.74 -8.09
C ASP A 248 2.93 3.54 -8.54
N ALA A 249 3.10 2.40 -7.86
CA ALA A 249 2.44 1.14 -8.22
C ALA A 249 0.89 1.20 -8.19
N THR A 250 0.33 2.04 -7.33
CA THR A 250 -1.12 2.25 -7.20
C THR A 250 -1.65 3.44 -7.99
N PHE A 251 -0.77 4.19 -8.66
CA PHE A 251 -1.10 5.40 -9.41
C PHE A 251 -1.65 6.57 -8.57
N ASN A 252 -1.73 6.43 -7.24
CA ASN A 252 -2.36 7.42 -6.36
C ASN A 252 -1.66 8.79 -6.45
N TYR A 253 -0.33 8.83 -6.53
CA TYR A 253 0.39 10.11 -6.58
C TYR A 253 0.05 10.90 -7.85
N ARG A 254 0.05 10.22 -9.01
CA ARG A 254 -0.34 10.85 -10.28
C ARG A 254 -1.85 11.14 -10.35
N LEU A 255 -2.70 10.31 -9.76
CA LEU A 255 -4.14 10.59 -9.65
C LEU A 255 -4.39 11.85 -8.82
N MET A 256 -3.64 12.05 -7.72
CA MET A 256 -3.72 13.28 -6.91
C MET A 256 -3.27 14.50 -7.71
N HIS A 257 -2.21 14.39 -8.51
CA HIS A 257 -1.78 15.45 -9.42
C HIS A 257 -2.87 15.77 -10.46
N ALA A 258 -3.45 14.76 -11.10
CA ALA A 258 -4.56 14.93 -12.05
C ALA A 258 -5.77 15.59 -11.38
N TYR A 259 -6.17 15.13 -10.19
CA TYR A 259 -7.27 15.72 -9.43
C TYR A 259 -7.00 17.19 -9.08
N PHE A 260 -5.78 17.54 -8.67
CA PHE A 260 -5.39 18.92 -8.42
C PHE A 260 -5.55 19.80 -9.69
N LEU A 261 -5.13 19.29 -10.85
CA LEU A 261 -5.28 20.02 -12.12
C LEU A 261 -6.75 20.21 -12.52
N TYR A 262 -7.58 19.17 -12.38
CA TYR A 262 -9.02 19.25 -12.63
C TYR A 262 -9.74 20.20 -11.66
N SER A 263 -9.50 20.03 -10.36
CA SER A 263 -10.29 20.66 -9.29
C SER A 263 -9.82 22.07 -8.96
N THR A 264 -8.51 22.28 -8.83
CA THR A 264 -7.91 23.49 -8.27
C THR A 264 -7.32 24.37 -9.36
N ALA A 265 -6.41 23.85 -10.19
CA ALA A 265 -5.77 24.63 -11.25
C ALA A 265 -6.68 24.90 -12.46
N LYS A 266 -7.76 24.12 -12.61
CA LYS A 266 -8.72 24.18 -13.73
C LYS A 266 -8.06 23.98 -15.11
N ASP A 267 -6.97 23.23 -15.17
CA ASP A 267 -6.27 22.88 -16.42
C ASP A 267 -6.61 21.44 -16.82
N VAL A 268 -7.75 21.30 -17.50
CA VAL A 268 -8.28 20.00 -17.95
C VAL A 268 -7.35 19.34 -18.98
N ALA A 269 -6.67 20.12 -19.82
CA ALA A 269 -5.79 19.58 -20.85
C ALA A 269 -4.60 18.85 -20.22
N LYS A 270 -3.89 19.51 -19.29
CA LYS A 270 -2.79 18.86 -18.55
C LYS A 270 -3.29 17.70 -17.69
N ALA A 271 -4.47 17.82 -17.08
CA ALA A 271 -5.03 16.73 -16.29
C ALA A 271 -5.25 15.46 -17.14
N ARG A 272 -5.76 15.62 -18.36
CA ARG A 272 -5.90 14.51 -19.32
C ARG A 272 -4.56 13.95 -19.77
N ASP A 273 -3.51 14.77 -19.90
CA ASP A 273 -2.17 14.29 -20.20
C ASP A 273 -1.66 13.33 -19.12
N ILE A 274 -1.84 13.68 -17.85
CA ILE A 274 -1.49 12.81 -16.72
C ILE A 274 -2.34 11.54 -16.70
N VAL A 275 -3.65 11.66 -16.93
CA VAL A 275 -4.53 10.47 -16.99
C VAL A 275 -4.09 9.54 -18.13
N ARG A 276 -3.74 10.07 -19.31
CA ARG A 276 -3.20 9.26 -20.41
C ARG A 276 -1.89 8.59 -20.04
N ASP A 277 -0.99 9.27 -19.35
CA ASP A 277 0.24 8.69 -18.83
C ASP A 277 -0.02 7.53 -17.84
N ILE A 278 -0.96 7.72 -16.90
CA ILE A 278 -1.40 6.67 -15.96
C ILE A 278 -1.91 5.44 -16.71
N LEU A 279 -2.82 5.64 -17.67
CA LEU A 279 -3.44 4.53 -18.42
C LEU A 279 -2.43 3.77 -19.29
N THR A 280 -1.49 4.48 -19.92
CA THR A 280 -0.42 3.86 -20.73
C THR A 280 0.63 3.17 -19.88
N SER A 281 0.85 3.64 -18.66
CA SER A 281 1.74 3.03 -17.65
C SER A 281 1.16 1.77 -16.98
N GLY A 282 0.00 1.27 -17.41
CA GLY A 282 -0.64 0.06 -16.89
C GLY A 282 -1.82 0.30 -15.96
N GLY A 283 -2.17 1.56 -15.67
CA GLY A 283 -3.35 1.91 -14.85
C GLY A 283 -4.67 1.41 -15.46
N ASN A 284 -4.71 1.22 -16.78
CA ASN A 284 -5.88 0.66 -17.49
C ASN A 284 -6.21 -0.80 -17.11
N THR A 285 -5.30 -1.50 -16.41
CA THR A 285 -5.55 -2.86 -15.89
C THR A 285 -6.17 -2.86 -14.50
N GLN A 286 -6.19 -1.71 -13.81
CA GLN A 286 -6.68 -1.57 -12.44
C GLN A 286 -8.05 -0.88 -12.42
N PRO A 287 -9.15 -1.60 -12.11
CA PRO A 287 -10.50 -1.03 -12.12
C PRO A 287 -10.65 0.26 -11.30
N LYS A 288 -10.08 0.29 -10.09
CA LYS A 288 -10.18 1.45 -9.20
C LYS A 288 -9.56 2.71 -9.80
N VAL A 289 -8.38 2.58 -10.41
CA VAL A 289 -7.66 3.70 -11.05
C VAL A 289 -8.45 4.26 -12.23
N VAL A 290 -9.02 3.38 -13.06
CA VAL A 290 -9.83 3.79 -14.21
C VAL A 290 -11.11 4.49 -13.78
N ILE A 291 -11.82 3.93 -12.80
CA ILE A 291 -13.06 4.52 -12.25
C ILE A 291 -12.78 5.90 -11.66
N GLU A 292 -11.67 6.06 -10.93
CA GLU A 292 -11.28 7.35 -10.36
C GLU A 292 -11.00 8.40 -11.46
N ALA A 293 -10.23 8.03 -12.49
CA ALA A 293 -9.93 8.90 -13.62
C ALA A 293 -11.20 9.32 -14.40
N ILE A 294 -12.14 8.41 -14.60
CA ILE A 294 -13.45 8.71 -15.22
C ILE A 294 -14.26 9.63 -14.31
N THR A 295 -14.23 9.40 -13.00
CA THR A 295 -14.93 10.24 -12.04
C THR A 295 -14.43 11.69 -12.13
N PHE A 296 -13.12 11.92 -12.24
CA PHE A 296 -12.58 13.26 -12.45
C PHE A 296 -13.06 13.89 -13.76
N GLU A 297 -13.01 13.13 -14.85
CA GLU A 297 -13.47 13.61 -16.16
C GLU A 297 -14.96 13.96 -16.13
N ARG A 298 -15.83 13.13 -15.53
CA ARG A 298 -17.26 13.39 -15.39
C ARG A 298 -17.55 14.67 -14.60
N HIS A 299 -16.84 14.87 -13.49
CA HIS A 299 -17.08 16.00 -12.58
C HIS A 299 -16.52 17.32 -13.08
N PHE A 300 -15.38 17.31 -13.79
CA PHE A 300 -14.63 18.53 -14.10
C PHE A 300 -14.36 18.76 -15.58
N GLY A 301 -14.16 17.70 -16.37
CA GLY A 301 -13.82 17.81 -17.78
C GLY A 301 -15.01 17.71 -18.74
N HIS A 302 -16.10 17.06 -18.29
CA HIS A 302 -17.38 16.90 -18.97
C HIS A 302 -17.30 16.26 -20.38
N ASP A 303 -16.21 15.54 -20.69
CA ASP A 303 -16.06 14.80 -21.95
C ASP A 303 -16.48 13.34 -21.77
N LEU A 304 -17.75 13.07 -22.07
CA LEU A 304 -18.34 11.74 -21.97
C LEU A 304 -17.76 10.76 -22.99
N ASP A 305 -17.30 11.24 -24.14
CA ASP A 305 -16.68 10.38 -25.16
C ASP A 305 -15.30 9.91 -24.72
N PHE A 306 -14.53 10.79 -24.06
CA PHE A 306 -13.27 10.40 -23.41
C PHE A 306 -13.51 9.36 -22.31
N CYS A 307 -14.54 9.55 -21.46
CA CYS A 307 -14.94 8.56 -20.45
C CYS A 307 -15.25 7.20 -21.06
N ARG A 308 -16.09 7.19 -22.10
CA ARG A 308 -16.48 5.98 -22.83
C ARG A 308 -15.28 5.28 -23.46
N HIS A 309 -14.35 6.05 -24.03
CA HIS A 309 -13.12 5.51 -24.58
C HIS A 309 -12.26 4.82 -23.51
N MET A 310 -12.06 5.46 -22.35
CA MET A 310 -11.33 4.87 -21.21
C MET A 310 -11.96 3.56 -20.75
N LEU A 311 -13.29 3.52 -20.59
CA LEU A 311 -14.03 2.31 -20.20
C LEU A 311 -13.86 1.19 -21.22
N GLN A 312 -14.02 1.51 -22.50
CA GLN A 312 -13.86 0.54 -23.57
C GLN A 312 -12.44 -0.04 -23.63
N GLN A 313 -11.41 0.77 -23.38
CA GLN A 313 -10.03 0.29 -23.30
C GLN A 313 -9.82 -0.60 -22.08
N ALA A 314 -10.22 -0.15 -20.90
CA ALA A 314 -9.99 -0.84 -19.64
C ALA A 314 -10.71 -2.20 -19.58
N VAL A 315 -11.94 -2.30 -20.08
CA VAL A 315 -12.69 -3.56 -20.19
C VAL A 315 -11.96 -4.59 -21.05
N GLY A 316 -11.18 -4.17 -22.04
CA GLY A 316 -10.35 -5.05 -22.86
C GLY A 316 -9.08 -5.55 -22.14
N SER A 317 -8.56 -4.75 -21.20
CA SER A 317 -7.27 -4.97 -20.53
C SER A 317 -7.39 -5.62 -19.15
N VAL A 318 -8.54 -5.46 -18.47
CA VAL A 318 -8.74 -5.96 -17.10
C VAL A 318 -8.80 -7.49 -17.04
N ALA A 319 -8.12 -8.06 -16.05
CA ALA A 319 -8.15 -9.48 -15.74
C ALA A 319 -8.58 -9.76 -14.30
N GLU A 320 -8.17 -8.90 -13.37
CA GLU A 320 -8.46 -9.02 -11.94
C GLU A 320 -9.54 -8.02 -11.53
N ASN A 321 -10.45 -8.45 -10.66
CA ASN A 321 -11.57 -7.65 -10.19
C ASN A 321 -12.40 -6.99 -11.33
N ALA A 322 -12.49 -7.67 -12.48
CA ALA A 322 -13.12 -7.15 -13.68
C ALA A 322 -14.61 -6.84 -13.51
N GLN A 323 -15.29 -7.54 -12.60
CA GLN A 323 -16.71 -7.36 -12.32
C GLN A 323 -17.03 -5.92 -11.89
N LEU A 324 -16.19 -5.32 -11.04
CA LEU A 324 -16.35 -3.92 -10.62
C LEU A 324 -16.38 -2.97 -11.82
N LEU A 325 -15.48 -3.18 -12.79
CA LEU A 325 -15.42 -2.34 -13.99
C LEU A 325 -16.61 -2.60 -14.94
N PHE A 326 -17.07 -3.85 -15.03
CA PHE A 326 -18.23 -4.23 -15.84
C PHE A 326 -19.50 -3.57 -15.33
N ASP A 327 -19.78 -3.70 -14.03
CA ASP A 327 -20.95 -3.09 -13.42
C ASP A 327 -20.92 -1.57 -13.57
N TYR A 328 -19.74 -0.97 -13.35
CA TYR A 328 -19.55 0.47 -13.56
C TYR A 328 -19.78 0.90 -15.01
N PHE A 329 -19.26 0.16 -16.01
CA PHE A 329 -19.44 0.50 -17.42
C PHE A 329 -20.91 0.44 -17.86
N ILE A 330 -21.64 -0.60 -17.43
CA ILE A 330 -23.06 -0.72 -17.73
C ILE A 330 -23.84 0.41 -17.05
N GLN A 331 -23.50 0.74 -15.82
CA GLN A 331 -24.13 1.83 -15.09
C GLN A 331 -23.86 3.19 -15.76
N PHE A 332 -22.63 3.43 -16.23
CA PHE A 332 -22.27 4.64 -16.98
C PHE A 332 -23.14 4.82 -18.23
N GLU A 333 -23.32 3.79 -19.07
CA GLU A 333 -24.15 3.93 -20.28
C GLU A 333 -25.65 4.01 -19.97
N ARG A 334 -26.11 3.52 -18.81
CA ARG A 334 -27.49 3.74 -18.36
C ARG A 334 -27.75 5.19 -17.96
N GLU A 335 -26.75 5.86 -17.40
CA GLU A 335 -26.83 7.24 -16.93
C GLU A 335 -26.64 8.24 -18.07
N GLU A 336 -25.65 8.01 -18.92
CA GLU A 336 -25.14 9.02 -19.87
C GLU A 336 -25.25 8.59 -21.35
N GLY A 337 -25.58 7.33 -21.61
CA GLY A 337 -25.54 6.71 -22.94
C GLY A 337 -26.89 6.65 -23.64
N THR A 338 -26.86 6.36 -24.95
CA THR A 338 -28.06 5.95 -25.69
C THR A 338 -28.35 4.47 -25.48
N LEU A 339 -29.55 4.02 -25.85
CA LEU A 339 -29.89 2.60 -25.83
C LEU A 339 -28.92 1.76 -26.69
N ASP A 340 -28.46 2.30 -27.83
CA ASP A 340 -27.51 1.64 -28.72
C ASP A 340 -26.12 1.50 -28.05
N ASP A 341 -25.66 2.53 -27.34
CA ASP A 341 -24.40 2.49 -26.59
C ASP A 341 -24.48 1.49 -25.43
N LEU A 342 -25.60 1.46 -24.71
CA LEU A 342 -25.85 0.47 -23.67
C LEU A 342 -25.83 -0.95 -24.23
N MET A 343 -26.48 -1.20 -25.38
CA MET A 343 -26.45 -2.51 -26.03
C MET A 343 -25.04 -2.92 -26.46
N LYS A 344 -24.25 -1.98 -27.01
CA LYS A 344 -22.84 -2.21 -27.35
C LYS A 344 -22.00 -2.52 -26.12
N ALA A 345 -22.22 -1.80 -25.02
CA ALA A 345 -21.52 -2.03 -23.76
C ALA A 345 -21.84 -3.40 -23.15
N VAL A 346 -23.13 -3.78 -23.09
CA VAL A 346 -23.56 -5.12 -22.65
C VAL A 346 -22.92 -6.22 -23.49
N ALA A 347 -22.94 -6.09 -24.81
CA ALA A 347 -22.32 -7.08 -25.71
C ALA A 347 -20.81 -7.21 -25.45
N LYS A 348 -20.12 -6.09 -25.24
CA LYS A 348 -18.67 -6.07 -24.95
C LYS A 348 -18.35 -6.67 -23.58
N VAL A 349 -19.11 -6.30 -22.55
CA VAL A 349 -18.97 -6.82 -21.19
C VAL A 349 -19.19 -8.33 -21.16
N ASN A 350 -20.26 -8.83 -21.76
CA ASN A 350 -20.54 -10.28 -21.81
C ASN A 350 -19.40 -11.03 -22.49
N SER A 351 -18.91 -10.54 -23.65
CA SER A 351 -17.78 -11.15 -24.34
C SER A 351 -16.49 -11.17 -23.48
N GLN A 352 -16.28 -10.18 -22.62
CA GLN A 352 -15.10 -10.13 -21.74
C GLN A 352 -15.28 -10.93 -20.46
N ALA A 353 -16.48 -10.95 -19.88
CA ALA A 353 -16.83 -11.77 -18.72
C ALA A 353 -16.57 -13.25 -19.01
N ASP A 354 -17.01 -13.73 -20.18
CA ASP A 354 -16.71 -15.07 -20.67
C ASP A 354 -15.21 -15.38 -20.66
N ARG A 355 -14.41 -14.43 -21.18
CA ARG A 355 -12.95 -14.58 -21.30
C ARG A 355 -12.30 -14.62 -19.92
N VAL A 356 -12.72 -13.75 -19.00
CA VAL A 356 -12.18 -13.67 -17.63
C VAL A 356 -12.55 -14.92 -16.84
N GLN A 357 -13.79 -15.42 -16.93
CA GLN A 357 -14.20 -16.68 -16.32
C GLN A 357 -13.34 -17.86 -16.80
N LEU A 358 -13.07 -17.92 -18.11
CA LEU A 358 -12.21 -18.95 -18.70
C LEU A 358 -10.75 -18.86 -18.21
N ILE A 359 -10.22 -17.64 -18.05
CA ILE A 359 -8.88 -17.42 -17.48
C ILE A 359 -8.83 -17.85 -16.01
N SER A 360 -9.84 -17.49 -15.22
CA SER A 360 -9.97 -17.89 -13.81
C SER A 360 -9.98 -19.41 -13.67
N LEU A 361 -10.78 -20.10 -14.49
CA LEU A 361 -10.85 -21.56 -14.46
C LEU A 361 -9.53 -22.23 -14.83
N ARG A 362 -8.78 -21.68 -15.79
CA ARG A 362 -7.42 -22.16 -16.12
C ARG A 362 -6.45 -22.02 -14.95
N ARG A 363 -6.52 -20.91 -14.23
CA ARG A 363 -5.63 -20.58 -13.10
C ARG A 363 -6.01 -21.26 -11.80
N SER A 364 -7.25 -21.75 -11.66
CA SER A 364 -7.70 -22.47 -10.46
C SER A 364 -6.83 -23.71 -10.16
N THR A 365 -6.69 -24.07 -8.89
CA THR A 365 -6.01 -25.29 -8.43
C THR A 365 -6.89 -26.53 -8.48
N ALA A 366 -8.15 -26.38 -8.94
CA ALA A 366 -9.12 -27.45 -9.05
C ALA A 366 -8.61 -28.63 -9.88
N SER A 367 -9.07 -29.83 -9.52
CA SER A 367 -8.70 -31.06 -10.19
C SER A 367 -9.10 -31.04 -11.68
N PRO A 368 -8.44 -31.83 -12.54
CA PRO A 368 -8.80 -31.91 -13.95
C PRO A 368 -10.26 -32.32 -14.21
N ARG A 369 -10.88 -33.07 -13.30
CA ARG A 369 -12.31 -33.45 -13.39
C ARG A 369 -13.21 -32.25 -13.11
N GLU A 370 -12.99 -31.56 -11.99
CA GLU A 370 -13.78 -30.37 -11.63
C GLU A 370 -13.69 -29.28 -12.70
N LYS A 371 -12.49 -29.07 -13.26
CA LYS A 371 -12.31 -28.14 -14.40
C LYS A 371 -13.10 -28.58 -15.63
N LYS A 372 -13.17 -29.87 -15.92
CA LYS A 372 -13.91 -30.41 -17.07
C LYS A 372 -15.41 -30.24 -16.88
N ASP A 373 -15.91 -30.53 -15.69
CA ASP A 373 -17.33 -30.41 -15.35
C ASP A 373 -17.76 -28.94 -15.40
N ALA A 374 -16.94 -28.03 -14.86
CA ALA A 374 -17.15 -26.59 -14.98
C ALA A 374 -17.14 -26.11 -16.44
N ILE A 375 -16.19 -26.58 -17.28
CA ILE A 375 -16.18 -26.25 -18.72
C ILE A 375 -17.44 -26.76 -19.43
N SER A 376 -17.92 -27.97 -19.07
CA SER A 376 -19.13 -28.54 -19.66
C SER A 376 -20.36 -27.72 -19.29
N SER A 377 -20.48 -27.32 -18.02
CA SER A 377 -21.56 -26.44 -17.55
C SER A 377 -21.53 -25.08 -18.24
N LEU A 378 -20.34 -24.49 -18.46
CA LEU A 378 -20.21 -23.22 -19.19
C LEU A 378 -20.55 -23.35 -20.68
N LEU A 379 -20.30 -24.50 -21.31
CA LEU A 379 -20.64 -24.75 -22.71
C LEU A 379 -22.15 -24.88 -22.96
N GLU A 380 -22.89 -25.34 -21.94
CA GLU A 380 -24.36 -25.46 -21.98
C GLU A 380 -25.04 -24.09 -21.89
N ASP A 381 -24.34 -23.06 -21.39
CA ASP A 381 -24.89 -21.74 -21.21
C ASP A 381 -24.92 -20.94 -22.53
N VAL A 382 -26.10 -20.39 -22.86
CA VAL A 382 -26.35 -19.76 -24.17
C VAL A 382 -25.69 -18.38 -24.26
N SER A 383 -25.38 -17.79 -23.12
CA SER A 383 -24.78 -16.46 -22.91
C SER A 383 -23.40 -16.26 -23.54
N PHE A 384 -22.65 -17.34 -23.80
CA PHE A 384 -21.28 -17.24 -24.30
C PHE A 384 -21.18 -16.85 -25.79
N SER A 385 -20.22 -15.98 -26.10
CA SER A 385 -19.85 -15.65 -27.48
C SER A 385 -19.39 -16.87 -28.29
N SER A 386 -19.55 -16.83 -29.62
CA SER A 386 -19.08 -17.91 -30.50
C SER A 386 -17.57 -18.20 -30.36
N SER A 387 -16.78 -17.14 -30.16
CA SER A 387 -15.33 -17.25 -29.96
C SER A 387 -14.98 -17.94 -28.64
N THR A 388 -15.69 -17.61 -27.55
CA THR A 388 -15.47 -18.20 -26.22
C THR A 388 -15.94 -19.65 -26.18
N LYS A 389 -17.05 -19.99 -26.85
CA LYS A 389 -17.48 -21.39 -27.06
C LYS A 389 -16.42 -22.23 -27.78
N HIS A 390 -15.84 -21.72 -28.87
CA HIS A 390 -14.76 -22.43 -29.57
C HIS A 390 -13.50 -22.60 -28.68
N ALA A 391 -13.17 -21.60 -27.87
CA ALA A 391 -12.03 -21.67 -26.94
C ALA A 391 -12.25 -22.72 -25.83
N LEU A 392 -13.47 -22.79 -25.27
CA LEU A 392 -13.89 -23.79 -24.28
C LEU A 392 -13.83 -25.21 -24.86
N GLN A 393 -14.37 -25.43 -26.05
CA GLN A 393 -14.30 -26.74 -26.75
C GLN A 393 -12.84 -27.18 -26.98
N LYS A 394 -11.97 -26.25 -27.40
CA LYS A 394 -10.54 -26.52 -27.57
C LYS A 394 -9.88 -26.92 -26.24
N LEU A 395 -10.19 -26.25 -25.14
CA LEU A 395 -9.68 -26.61 -23.81
C LEU A 395 -10.16 -27.98 -23.35
N GLN A 396 -11.44 -28.29 -23.54
CA GLN A 396 -12.03 -29.59 -23.22
C GLN A 396 -11.28 -30.72 -23.98
N SER A 397 -10.97 -30.50 -25.26
CA SER A 397 -10.22 -31.47 -26.08
C SER A 397 -8.74 -31.62 -25.67
N MET A 398 -8.10 -30.55 -25.19
CA MET A 398 -6.71 -30.58 -24.71
C MET A 398 -6.58 -31.32 -23.38
N GLN A 399 -7.55 -31.17 -22.47
CA GLN A 399 -7.60 -31.94 -21.23
C GLN A 399 -7.84 -33.43 -21.51
N PHE A 400 -8.66 -33.76 -22.52
CA PHE A 400 -8.90 -35.14 -22.95
C PHE A 400 -7.61 -35.84 -23.38
N ARG A 401 -6.73 -35.15 -24.14
CA ARG A 401 -5.42 -35.69 -24.56
C ARG A 401 -4.44 -35.92 -23.40
N ARG A 402 -4.54 -35.16 -22.30
CA ARG A 402 -3.71 -35.37 -21.10
C ARG A 402 -4.21 -36.54 -20.24
N SER A 403 -5.52 -36.82 -20.23
CA SER A 403 -6.10 -37.97 -19.53
C SER A 403 -6.03 -39.29 -20.30
N SER A 404 -5.92 -39.24 -21.63
CA SER A 404 -5.86 -40.43 -22.50
C SER A 404 -4.43 -40.85 -22.89
N GLY A 405 -3.41 -40.31 -22.23
CA GLY A 405 -2.02 -40.68 -22.45
C GLY A 405 -1.69 -42.02 -21.81
N SER A 406 -2.03 -43.12 -22.49
CA SER A 406 -1.23 -44.34 -22.36
C SER A 406 0.21 -43.98 -22.75
N PHE A 407 1.15 -44.07 -21.81
CA PHE A 407 2.57 -44.03 -22.10
C PHE A 407 2.90 -45.19 -23.05
N SER A 408 2.94 -44.90 -24.35
CA SER A 408 3.71 -45.71 -25.30
C SER A 408 5.06 -44.99 -25.47
N PRO A 409 6.19 -45.62 -25.12
CA PRO A 409 7.49 -44.99 -25.27
C PRO A 409 7.79 -44.89 -26.76
N ILE A 410 7.66 -43.68 -27.31
CA ILE A 410 8.22 -43.34 -28.62
C ILE A 410 9.74 -43.35 -28.44
N GLY A 411 10.37 -44.34 -29.08
CA GLY A 411 11.80 -44.56 -29.03
C GLY A 411 12.58 -43.35 -29.54
N CYS A 412 13.47 -42.85 -28.69
CA CYS A 412 14.67 -42.16 -29.17
C CYS A 412 15.51 -43.16 -29.98
N PRO A 413 15.92 -42.83 -31.22
CA PRO A 413 16.90 -43.63 -31.93
C PRO A 413 18.27 -43.43 -31.27
N ILE A 414 18.77 -44.46 -30.61
CA ILE A 414 20.15 -44.54 -30.13
C ILE A 414 21.07 -44.72 -31.36
N PRO A 415 22.03 -43.81 -31.62
CA PRO A 415 23.00 -44.02 -32.69
C PRO A 415 24.01 -45.10 -32.29
N LYS A 416 24.01 -46.22 -33.02
CA LYS A 416 25.06 -47.26 -32.93
C LYS A 416 26.25 -46.87 -33.83
N ARG A 417 27.34 -46.38 -33.22
CA ARG A 417 28.76 -46.44 -33.65
C ARG A 417 29.56 -45.44 -32.78
N SER A 418 30.69 -45.73 -32.15
CA SER A 418 31.56 -46.90 -32.15
C SER A 418 32.20 -47.06 -30.76
N ARG A 419 32.06 -48.26 -30.18
CA ARG A 419 32.96 -48.75 -29.14
C ARG A 419 34.27 -49.17 -29.82
N GLU A 420 35.09 -48.20 -30.20
CA GLU A 420 36.45 -48.50 -30.69
C GLU A 420 37.50 -47.41 -30.38
N ALA A 421 37.11 -46.33 -29.67
CA ALA A 421 38.05 -45.28 -29.25
C ALA A 421 38.60 -45.44 -27.82
N SER A 422 38.02 -46.30 -26.98
CA SER A 422 38.46 -46.49 -25.58
C SER A 422 39.52 -47.59 -25.38
N ARG A 423 40.22 -48.02 -26.43
CA ARG A 423 41.30 -49.02 -26.36
C ARG A 423 42.67 -48.52 -26.82
N LYS A 424 42.84 -47.21 -27.06
CA LYS A 424 44.12 -46.62 -27.50
C LYS A 424 44.61 -45.39 -26.69
N LEU A 425 44.06 -45.13 -25.50
CA LEU A 425 44.57 -44.08 -24.60
C LEU A 425 44.98 -44.61 -23.21
N LEU A 426 45.40 -45.88 -23.16
CA LEU A 426 46.08 -46.50 -22.01
C LEU A 426 47.40 -47.20 -22.44
N ALA A 427 48.00 -46.73 -23.53
CA ALA A 427 49.34 -47.12 -23.98
C ALA A 427 49.97 -45.98 -24.82
N ALA A 428 50.29 -44.87 -24.16
CA ALA A 428 51.33 -43.90 -24.52
C ALA A 428 51.55 -42.97 -23.33
#